data_AF-A0A4Q7BJZ2-F1
#
_entry.id   AF-A0A4Q7BJZ2-F1
#
_cell.length_a   1.000
_cell.length_b   1.000
_cell.length_c   1.000
_cell.angle_alpha   90.00
_cell.angle_beta   90.00
_cell.angle_gamma   90.00
#
_symmetry.space_group_name_H-M   'P 1'
#
loop_
_entity.id
_entity.type
_entity.pdbx_description
1 polymer ?
#
loop_
_entity_poly.entity_id
_entity_poly.type
_entity_poly.pdbx_seq_one_letter_code
_entity_poly.pdbx_strand_id
1 'polypeptide(L)'
;MKSLALSVLLLHRFSSPLKGWLSKADRGWIKQELNEISKKIKSHIRNPPVKELAHERGREAAKGYDYKHSKLQDKVLHDLQHKYDAKGTKNKERPLRPDEK
;
A
#
# COMPACT_ATOMS: atom_id res chain seq x y z
N MET A 1 7.08 24.99 -44.31
CA MET A 1 8.32 24.89 -43.51
C MET A 1 8.23 25.80 -42.30
N LYS A 2 7.95 25.24 -41.12
CA LYS A 2 8.24 25.83 -39.81
C LYS A 2 8.63 24.68 -38.89
N SER A 3 9.92 24.65 -38.59
CA SER A 3 10.55 23.90 -37.52
C SER A 3 9.98 24.33 -36.17
N LEU A 4 9.76 23.40 -35.25
CA LEU A 4 10.44 23.35 -33.96
C LEU A 4 9.89 22.23 -33.09
N ALA A 5 10.82 21.40 -32.64
CA ALA A 5 10.69 20.32 -31.70
C ALA A 5 9.72 20.65 -30.54
N LEU A 6 8.60 19.94 -30.50
CA LEU A 6 7.79 19.85 -29.29
C LEU A 6 8.48 18.84 -28.36
N SER A 7 9.34 19.43 -27.53
CA SER A 7 9.84 18.97 -26.26
C SER A 7 9.55 17.51 -25.87
N VAL A 8 10.66 16.77 -25.85
CA VAL A 8 10.98 15.72 -24.90
C VAL A 8 10.57 16.16 -23.48
N LEU A 9 9.33 15.89 -23.08
CA LEU A 9 8.89 16.06 -21.69
C LEU A 9 7.72 15.12 -21.35
N LEU A 10 7.89 13.82 -21.64
CA LEU A 10 7.02 12.77 -21.08
C LEU A 10 7.79 11.51 -20.69
N LEU A 11 9.03 11.69 -20.23
CA LEU A 11 9.76 10.71 -19.43
C LEU A 11 10.12 11.44 -18.13
N HIS A 12 10.03 10.76 -16.97
CA HIS A 12 10.21 11.25 -15.58
C HIS A 12 8.93 11.54 -14.78
N ARG A 13 7.91 10.67 -14.86
CA ARG A 13 6.83 10.68 -13.85
C ARG A 13 6.48 9.34 -13.24
N PHE A 14 7.44 8.41 -13.16
CA PHE A 14 7.32 7.20 -12.35
C PHE A 14 8.68 6.78 -11.76
N SER A 15 9.27 7.63 -10.91
CA SER A 15 10.27 7.15 -9.93
C SER A 15 9.54 6.88 -8.61
N SER A 16 8.82 5.76 -8.61
CA SER A 16 8.45 4.88 -7.50
C SER A 16 8.27 5.49 -6.08
N PRO A 17 7.04 5.72 -5.60
CA PRO A 17 6.77 6.13 -4.21
C PRO A 17 7.00 5.04 -3.15
N LEU A 18 7.49 3.85 -3.54
CA LEU A 18 7.71 2.72 -2.61
C LEU A 18 9.14 2.65 -2.03
N LYS A 19 9.99 3.63 -2.35
CA LYS A 19 11.40 3.68 -1.95
C LYS A 19 11.55 4.15 -0.48
N GLY A 20 10.98 3.42 0.47
CA GLY A 20 11.21 3.69 1.91
C GLY A 20 10.36 2.92 2.90
N TRP A 21 9.23 2.37 2.47
CA TRP A 21 8.19 1.88 3.40
C TRP A 21 8.17 0.35 3.55
N LEU A 22 8.89 -0.37 2.68
CA LEU A 22 9.00 -1.82 2.70
C LEU A 22 10.45 -2.23 2.96
N SER A 23 10.67 -3.34 3.65
CA SER A 23 12.01 -3.91 3.78
C SER A 23 12.49 -4.50 2.43
N LYS A 24 13.79 -4.78 2.31
CA LYS A 24 14.31 -5.52 1.14
C LYS A 24 13.68 -6.91 1.02
N ALA A 25 13.45 -7.57 2.16
CA ALA A 25 12.84 -8.89 2.22
C ALA A 25 11.39 -8.88 1.70
N ASP A 26 10.58 -7.93 2.16
CA ASP A 26 9.18 -7.80 1.72
C ASP A 26 9.07 -7.57 0.21
N ARG A 27 9.96 -6.73 -0.34
CA ARG A 27 10.03 -6.49 -1.79
C ARG A 27 10.41 -7.76 -2.55
N GLY A 28 11.36 -8.54 -2.03
CA GLY A 28 11.76 -9.82 -2.61
C GLY A 28 10.60 -10.81 -2.66
N TRP A 29 9.87 -10.94 -1.55
CA TRP A 29 8.68 -11.78 -1.46
C TRP A 29 7.61 -11.38 -2.47
N ILE A 30 7.21 -10.11 -2.50
CA ILE A 30 6.19 -9.62 -3.45
C ILE A 30 6.63 -9.84 -4.89
N LYS A 31 7.91 -9.65 -5.20
CA LYS A 31 8.45 -9.91 -6.54
C LYS A 31 8.33 -11.39 -6.90
N GLN A 32 8.61 -12.30 -5.97
CA GLN A 32 8.41 -13.73 -6.19
C GLN A 32 6.92 -14.06 -6.42
N GLU A 33 6.03 -13.47 -5.63
CA GLU A 33 4.59 -13.68 -5.80
C GLU A 33 4.11 -13.22 -7.20
N LEU A 34 4.60 -12.07 -7.67
CA LEU A 34 4.31 -11.56 -9.02
C LEU A 34 4.88 -12.47 -10.12
N ASN A 35 6.08 -13.03 -9.93
CA ASN A 35 6.68 -13.95 -10.90
C ASN A 35 5.88 -15.26 -11.04
N GLU A 36 5.25 -15.74 -9.96
CA GLU A 36 4.40 -16.92 -10.01
C GLU A 36 3.06 -16.63 -10.69
N ILE A 37 2.51 -15.42 -10.50
CA ILE A 37 1.31 -14.95 -11.22
C ILE A 37 1.59 -14.81 -12.72
N SER A 38 2.73 -14.23 -13.11
CA SER A 38 3.09 -14.08 -14.53
C SER A 38 3.28 -15.43 -15.22
N LYS A 39 3.73 -16.44 -14.47
CA LYS A 39 3.80 -17.84 -14.91
C LYS A 39 2.47 -18.61 -14.82
N LYS A 40 1.38 -17.94 -14.41
CA LYS A 40 0.03 -18.53 -14.21
C LYS A 40 0.00 -19.69 -13.21
N ILE A 41 0.96 -19.75 -12.28
CA ILE A 41 1.00 -20.76 -11.21
C ILE A 41 -0.05 -20.46 -10.14
N LYS A 42 -0.32 -19.17 -9.91
CA LYS A 42 -1.35 -18.69 -8.98
C LYS A 42 -2.02 -17.42 -9.50
N SER A 43 -3.12 -17.04 -8.88
CA SER A 43 -3.96 -15.90 -9.26
C SER A 43 -3.91 -14.72 -8.28
N HIS A 44 -3.25 -14.86 -7.14
CA HIS A 44 -3.25 -13.84 -6.08
C HIS A 44 -1.87 -13.73 -5.40
N ILE A 45 -1.66 -12.58 -4.75
CA ILE A 45 -0.47 -12.29 -3.94
C ILE A 45 -0.80 -12.58 -2.48
N ARG A 46 0.02 -13.38 -1.82
CA ARG A 46 -0.05 -13.57 -0.36
C ARG A 46 0.79 -12.51 0.35
N ASN A 47 0.37 -12.17 1.55
CA ASN A 47 1.20 -11.34 2.43
C ASN A 47 2.53 -12.04 2.73
N PRO A 48 3.64 -11.31 2.86
CA PRO A 48 4.87 -11.85 3.41
C PRO A 48 4.64 -12.50 4.79
N PRO A 49 5.47 -13.48 5.17
CA PRO A 49 5.40 -14.10 6.49
C PRO A 49 5.38 -13.05 7.60
N VAL A 50 4.62 -13.32 8.67
CA VAL A 50 4.41 -12.44 9.86
C VAL A 50 3.84 -11.04 9.60
N LYS A 51 3.42 -10.75 8.36
CA LYS A 51 2.84 -9.45 7.98
C LYS A 51 1.41 -9.56 7.51
N GLU A 52 0.68 -8.46 7.63
CA GLU A 52 -0.68 -8.34 7.16
C GLU A 52 -0.98 -6.94 6.61
N LEU A 53 -2.04 -6.84 5.80
CA LEU A 53 -2.59 -5.56 5.38
C LEU A 53 -3.39 -4.98 6.55
N ALA A 54 -2.83 -3.96 7.18
CA ALA A 54 -3.37 -3.27 8.34
C ALA A 54 -3.96 -1.92 7.93
N HIS A 55 -5.14 -1.59 8.46
CA HIS A 55 -5.74 -0.27 8.22
C HIS A 55 -5.00 0.82 9.00
N GLU A 56 -4.79 1.97 8.36
CA GLU A 56 -4.22 3.14 9.04
C GLU A 56 -5.16 3.69 10.13
N ARG A 57 -4.57 4.31 11.17
CA ARG A 57 -5.37 5.06 12.15
C ARG A 57 -6.15 6.19 11.47
N GLY A 58 -7.44 6.29 11.77
CA GLY A 58 -8.39 7.20 11.14
C GLY A 58 -8.92 6.76 9.77
N ARG A 59 -8.53 5.58 9.27
CA ARG A 59 -9.01 4.93 8.05
C ARG A 59 -9.32 3.44 8.29
N GLU A 60 -9.89 3.14 9.45
CA GLU A 60 -10.14 1.76 9.87
C GLU A 60 -11.40 1.17 9.24
N ALA A 61 -11.42 -0.16 9.10
CA ALA A 61 -12.62 -0.89 8.70
C ALA A 61 -13.84 -0.58 9.59
N ALA A 62 -13.62 -0.29 10.88
CA ALA A 62 -14.67 0.14 11.81
C ALA A 62 -15.39 1.44 11.39
N LYS A 63 -14.79 2.22 10.48
CA LYS A 63 -15.35 3.44 9.88
C LYS A 63 -15.85 3.23 8.45
N GLY A 64 -15.82 2.00 7.94
CA GLY A 64 -16.30 1.65 6.59
C GLY A 64 -15.25 1.80 5.48
N TYR A 65 -13.98 2.01 5.80
CA TYR A 65 -12.91 2.06 4.80
C TYR A 65 -12.54 0.66 4.29
N ASP A 66 -12.18 0.59 3.01
CA ASP A 66 -11.68 -0.61 2.36
C ASP A 66 -10.15 -0.77 2.50
N TYR A 67 -9.63 -1.89 2.00
CA TYR A 67 -8.19 -2.18 2.03
C TYR A 67 -7.34 -1.24 1.18
N LYS A 68 -7.90 -0.27 0.42
CA LYS A 68 -7.09 0.73 -0.32
C LYS A 68 -6.35 1.67 0.65
N HIS A 69 -6.89 1.85 1.85
CA HIS A 69 -6.25 2.61 2.92
C HIS A 69 -5.47 1.71 3.90
N SER A 70 -5.13 0.50 3.48
CA SER A 70 -4.31 -0.42 4.27
C SER A 70 -2.86 -0.42 3.81
N LYS A 71 -1.95 -0.64 4.75
CA LYS A 71 -0.51 -0.80 4.52
C LYS A 71 -0.03 -2.13 5.07
N LEU A 72 1.00 -2.68 4.45
CA LEU A 72 1.63 -3.88 4.95
C LEU A 72 2.35 -3.57 6.28
N GLN A 73 1.98 -4.26 7.35
CA GLN A 73 2.51 -4.06 8.70
C GLN A 73 2.79 -5.41 9.38
N ASP A 74 3.67 -5.41 10.38
CA ASP A 74 3.89 -6.58 11.22
C ASP A 74 2.63 -6.89 12.03
N LYS A 75 2.18 -8.15 12.00
CA LYS A 75 0.94 -8.58 12.66
C LYS A 75 0.90 -8.20 14.14
N VAL A 76 2.02 -8.39 14.84
CA VAL A 76 2.13 -8.08 16.28
C VAL A 76 1.88 -6.60 16.55
N LEU A 77 2.38 -5.70 15.69
CA LEU A 77 2.16 -4.26 15.85
C LEU A 77 0.71 -3.86 15.55
N HIS A 78 0.08 -4.51 14.57
CA HIS A 78 -1.33 -4.29 14.26
C HIS A 78 -2.26 -4.82 15.37
N ASP A 79 -1.98 -6.01 15.91
CA ASP A 79 -2.69 -6.55 17.08
C ASP A 79 -2.55 -5.62 18.30
N LEU A 80 -1.33 -5.10 18.52
CA LEU A 80 -1.06 -4.14 19.60
C LEU A 80 -1.85 -2.85 19.40
N GLN A 81 -1.93 -2.34 18.17
CA GLN A 81 -2.76 -1.20 17.84
C GLN A 81 -4.22 -1.46 18.22
N HIS A 82 -4.79 -2.58 17.78
CA HIS A 82 -6.17 -2.98 18.09
C HIS A 82 -6.46 -3.10 19.59
N LYS A 83 -5.47 -3.57 20.37
CA LYS A 83 -5.57 -3.65 21.84
C LYS A 83 -5.76 -2.28 22.47
N TYR A 84 -5.06 -1.25 22.01
CA TYR A 84 -5.10 0.09 22.62
C TYR A 84 -6.20 1.00 22.04
N ASP A 85 -6.54 0.85 20.76
CA ASP A 85 -7.54 1.70 20.09
C ASP A 85 -8.94 1.09 19.97
N ALA A 86 -9.18 -0.05 20.65
CA ALA A 86 -10.42 -0.80 20.62
C ALA A 86 -10.87 -1.10 19.18
N LYS A 87 -9.99 -1.75 18.41
CA LYS A 87 -10.21 -2.09 16.99
C LYS A 87 -10.47 -0.86 16.10
N GLY A 88 -9.82 0.26 16.42
CA GLY A 88 -9.92 1.51 15.67
C GLY A 88 -11.17 2.35 15.95
N THR A 89 -12.08 1.89 16.81
CA THR A 89 -13.32 2.62 17.13
C THR A 89 -13.06 3.92 17.89
N LYS A 90 -12.00 3.97 18.71
CA LYS A 90 -11.63 5.15 19.51
C LYS A 90 -10.89 6.22 18.71
N ASN A 91 -10.34 5.86 17.54
CA ASN A 91 -9.54 6.79 16.76
C ASN A 91 -10.44 7.80 16.04
N LYS A 92 -10.02 9.07 16.00
CA LYS A 92 -10.67 10.08 15.17
C LYS A 92 -10.44 9.76 13.70
N GLU A 93 -11.47 9.93 12.89
CA GLU A 93 -11.35 9.83 11.44
C GLU A 93 -10.42 10.91 10.89
N ARG A 94 -9.53 10.55 9.97
CA ARG A 94 -8.63 11.52 9.36
C ARG A 94 -9.41 12.38 8.35
N PRO A 95 -9.12 13.68 8.19
CA PRO A 95 -9.74 14.47 7.13
C PRO A 95 -9.48 13.84 5.75
N LEU A 96 -10.48 13.78 4.87
CA LEU A 96 -10.29 13.34 3.48
C LEU A 96 -9.42 14.36 2.75
N ARG A 97 -8.35 13.87 2.12
CA ARG A 97 -7.57 14.70 1.19
C ARG A 97 -8.39 14.91 -0.09
N PRO A 98 -8.18 16.00 -0.86
CA PRO A 98 -8.92 16.24 -2.09
C PRO A 98 -8.84 15.09 -3.10
N ASP A 99 -7.75 14.31 -3.10
CA ASP A 99 -7.54 13.13 -3.92
C ASP A 99 -8.22 11.85 -3.40
N GLU A 100 -8.83 11.88 -2.21
CA GLU A 100 -9.53 10.77 -1.56
C GLU A 100 -11.06 10.94 -1.54
N LYS A 101 -11.58 12.01 -2.17
CA LYS A 101 -13.03 12.29 -2.30
C LYS A 101 -13.65 11.58 -3.50
#